data_AF-A0A8H3WA12-F1
#
_entry.id   AF-A0A8H3WA12-F1
#
_cell.length_a   1.000
_cell.length_b   1.000
_cell.length_c   1.000
_cell.angle_alpha   90.00
_cell.angle_beta   90.00
_cell.angle_gamma   90.00
#
_symmetry.space_group_name_H-M   'P 1'
#
loop_
_entity.id
_entity.type
_entity.pdbx_description
1 polymer ?
#
loop_
_entity_poly.entity_id
_entity_poly.type
_entity_poly.pdbx_seq_one_letter_code
_entity_poly.pdbx_strand_id
1 'polypeptide(L)'
;MLSSIFLASAFAASGAFAASSQGSWAVRADFSRCNSSTPLEPVLDGAKSAYSTTDKIVDFNIDSPFQGNLVIKVAGAAGYGSPYPPQQVAVEVFAEATGGDPGVWANATVIPGMGQPALISGIYWNTRSDITLTPASNETVSVETIFDGGSLVVFYCGLPDGPTPLSK
;
A
#
# COMPACT_ATOMS: atom_id res chain seq x y z
N MET A 1 9.13 46.07 -25.53
CA MET A 1 9.70 44.88 -24.86
C MET A 1 9.03 44.77 -23.51
N LEU A 2 8.29 43.69 -23.24
CA LEU A 2 7.96 43.16 -21.91
C LEU A 2 7.20 41.86 -22.13
N SER A 3 7.96 40.78 -22.28
CA SER A 3 7.47 39.40 -22.26
C SER A 3 6.85 39.12 -20.90
N SER A 4 5.57 38.78 -20.86
CA SER A 4 4.97 38.16 -19.67
C SER A 4 4.93 36.66 -19.92
N ILE A 5 5.91 35.99 -19.30
CA ILE A 5 5.97 34.54 -19.18
C ILE A 5 4.84 34.14 -18.23
N PHE A 6 3.76 33.58 -18.78
CA PHE A 6 2.80 32.86 -17.94
C PHE A 6 3.49 31.59 -17.46
N LEU A 7 3.88 31.62 -16.18
CA LEU A 7 4.35 30.47 -15.42
C LEU A 7 3.29 29.36 -15.55
N ALA A 8 3.66 28.28 -16.24
CA ALA A 8 2.93 27.03 -16.17
C ALA A 8 3.05 26.50 -14.74
N SER A 9 1.99 26.66 -13.94
CA SER A 9 1.84 25.97 -12.67
C SER A 9 1.61 24.48 -12.96
N ALA A 10 2.71 23.76 -13.18
CA ALA A 10 2.74 22.32 -13.14
C ALA A 10 2.52 21.89 -11.67
N PHE A 11 1.29 21.54 -11.34
CA PHE A 11 1.01 20.73 -10.16
C PHE A 11 1.53 19.31 -10.43
N ALA A 12 2.83 19.11 -10.19
CA ALA A 12 3.47 17.81 -10.21
C ALA A 12 3.96 17.51 -8.80
N ALA A 13 3.19 16.71 -8.06
CA ALA A 13 3.69 15.84 -6.97
C ALA A 13 2.57 14.97 -6.36
N SER A 14 1.61 14.47 -7.14
CA SER A 14 1.09 13.13 -6.83
C SER A 14 2.06 12.18 -7.52
N GLY A 15 2.96 11.55 -6.76
CA GLY A 15 3.97 10.64 -7.30
C GLY A 15 3.31 9.72 -8.31
N ALA A 16 3.63 9.90 -9.59
CA ALA A 16 3.01 9.17 -10.67
C ALA A 16 3.32 7.69 -10.44
N PHE A 17 2.31 6.92 -10.03
CA PHE A 17 2.38 5.47 -10.06
C PHE A 17 2.53 5.08 -11.52
N ALA A 18 3.57 4.31 -11.85
CA ALA A 18 3.65 3.72 -13.17
C ALA A 18 2.38 2.90 -13.39
N ALA A 19 1.69 3.12 -14.50
CA ALA A 19 0.63 2.24 -14.94
C ALA A 19 1.22 0.81 -14.97
N SER A 20 0.74 -0.07 -14.10
CA SER A 20 1.21 -1.44 -14.05
C SER A 20 0.94 -2.08 -15.40
N SER A 21 1.98 -2.56 -16.07
CA SER A 21 1.82 -3.48 -17.19
C SER A 21 1.01 -4.70 -16.73
N GLN A 22 0.30 -5.32 -17.67
CA GLN A 22 -0.43 -6.56 -17.40
C GLN A 22 0.49 -7.58 -16.70
N GLY A 23 0.00 -8.25 -15.66
CA GLY A 23 0.76 -9.23 -14.88
C GLY A 23 1.87 -8.65 -13.99
N SER A 24 1.95 -7.33 -13.86
CA SER A 24 2.94 -6.68 -12.99
C SER A 24 2.32 -6.23 -11.67
N TRP A 25 2.94 -6.65 -10.57
CA TRP A 25 2.38 -6.51 -9.22
C TRP A 25 3.34 -5.81 -8.28
N ALA A 26 2.79 -4.91 -7.46
CA ALA A 26 3.54 -4.23 -6.42
C ALA A 26 2.70 -3.98 -5.17
N VAL A 27 3.39 -3.74 -4.05
CA VAL A 27 2.80 -3.28 -2.79
C VAL A 27 3.55 -2.04 -2.36
N ARG A 28 2.84 -0.94 -2.12
CA ARG A 28 3.37 0.31 -1.55
C ARG A 28 3.00 0.39 -0.08
N ALA A 29 4.00 0.58 0.76
CA ALA A 29 3.84 1.01 2.14
C ALA A 29 4.15 2.50 2.24
N ASP A 30 3.13 3.32 2.49
CA ASP A 30 3.26 4.76 2.71
C ASP A 30 3.05 5.09 4.19
N PHE A 31 4.13 5.48 4.86
CA PHE A 31 4.13 5.93 6.25
C PHE A 31 4.61 7.38 6.36
N SER A 32 4.47 8.15 5.28
CA SER A 32 4.87 9.56 5.20
C SER A 32 4.18 10.44 6.23
N ARG A 33 2.95 10.08 6.61
CA ARG A 33 2.11 10.77 7.60
C ARG A 33 2.35 10.33 9.04
N CYS A 34 3.21 9.35 9.27
CA CYS A 34 3.61 9.00 10.62
C CYS A 34 4.52 10.09 11.21
N ASN A 35 4.05 10.71 12.29
CA ASN A 35 4.84 11.63 13.11
C ASN A 35 5.60 10.84 14.19
N SER A 36 6.44 9.90 13.74
CA SER A 36 7.25 9.05 14.62
C SER A 36 8.67 9.59 14.68
N SER A 37 9.17 9.85 15.90
CA SER A 37 10.60 10.07 16.15
C SER A 37 11.41 8.79 16.00
N THR A 38 10.74 7.63 16.01
CA THR A 38 11.34 6.32 15.85
C THR A 38 11.34 5.94 14.37
N PRO A 39 12.50 5.57 13.78
CA PRO A 39 12.56 5.09 12.40
C PRO A 39 11.68 3.85 12.21
N LEU A 40 10.85 3.87 11.16
CA LEU A 40 9.93 2.80 10.81
C LEU A 40 10.45 2.04 9.59
N GLU A 41 10.17 0.75 9.54
CA GLU A 41 10.57 -0.15 8.47
C GLU A 41 9.38 -1.05 8.12
N PRO A 42 8.77 -0.88 6.94
CA PRO A 42 7.85 -1.88 6.41
C PRO A 42 8.64 -3.08 5.88
N VAL A 43 8.10 -4.28 6.08
CA VAL A 43 8.64 -5.55 5.60
C VAL A 43 7.51 -6.31 4.94
N LEU A 44 7.76 -6.81 3.72
CA LEU A 44 6.85 -7.71 3.01
C LEU A 44 7.53 -9.06 2.81
N ASP A 45 7.00 -10.08 3.48
CA ASP A 45 7.52 -11.44 3.36
C ASP A 45 7.38 -11.95 1.92
N GLY A 46 8.46 -12.52 1.39
CA GLY A 46 8.49 -13.08 0.03
C GLY A 46 8.64 -12.06 -1.10
N ALA A 47 8.74 -10.76 -0.81
CA ALA A 47 8.94 -9.75 -1.83
C ALA A 47 10.24 -9.99 -2.62
N LYS A 48 10.18 -9.82 -3.94
CA LYS A 48 11.32 -10.00 -4.84
C LYS A 48 12.36 -8.91 -4.63
N SER A 49 11.90 -7.68 -4.49
CA SER A 49 12.74 -6.53 -4.22
C SER A 49 11.94 -5.45 -3.50
N ALA A 50 12.65 -4.64 -2.74
CA ALA A 50 12.13 -3.45 -2.08
C ALA A 50 12.98 -2.25 -2.49
N TYR A 51 12.35 -1.11 -2.74
CA TYR A 51 13.05 0.14 -2.98
C TYR A 51 12.32 1.30 -2.31
N SER A 52 13.11 2.20 -1.73
CA SER A 52 12.60 3.41 -1.10
C SER A 52 12.49 4.51 -2.14
N THR A 53 11.28 5.02 -2.36
CA THR A 53 11.06 6.22 -3.19
C THR A 53 11.34 7.48 -2.37
N THR A 54 11.04 7.42 -1.07
CA THR A 54 11.43 8.43 -0.06
C THR A 54 11.83 7.70 1.22
N ASP A 55 12.27 8.43 2.25
CA ASP A 55 12.53 7.88 3.58
C ASP A 55 11.28 7.27 4.24
N LYS A 56 10.08 7.60 3.75
CA LYS A 56 8.80 7.16 4.31
C LYS A 56 7.85 6.44 3.35
N ILE A 57 8.33 6.10 2.16
CA ILE A 57 7.56 5.34 1.16
C ILE A 57 8.46 4.22 0.62
N VAL A 58 8.02 2.98 0.81
CA VAL A 58 8.71 1.79 0.32
C VAL A 58 7.78 1.05 -0.63
N ASP A 59 8.31 0.73 -1.80
CA ASP A 59 7.64 -0.06 -2.82
C ASP A 59 8.28 -1.45 -2.88
N PHE A 60 7.43 -2.48 -2.87
CA PHE A 60 7.82 -3.87 -3.00
C PHE A 60 7.33 -4.41 -4.34
N ASN A 61 8.24 -4.96 -5.14
CA ASN A 61 7.86 -5.74 -6.31
C ASN A 61 7.62 -7.19 -5.89
N ILE A 62 6.51 -7.76 -6.37
CA ILE A 62 6.15 -9.16 -6.11
C ILE A 62 5.90 -9.86 -7.44
N ASP A 63 6.20 -11.16 -7.51
CA ASP A 63 5.90 -11.98 -8.69
C ASP A 63 4.46 -12.50 -8.60
N SER A 64 3.87 -12.96 -9.70
CA SER A 64 2.64 -13.78 -9.65
C SER A 64 3.03 -15.24 -9.91
N PRO A 65 2.52 -16.21 -9.13
CA PRO A 65 1.69 -16.05 -7.92
C PRO A 65 2.49 -15.55 -6.71
N PHE A 66 1.79 -14.98 -5.73
CA PHE A 66 2.39 -14.50 -4.49
C PHE A 66 1.48 -14.66 -3.29
N GLN A 67 2.08 -14.95 -2.14
CA GLN A 67 1.44 -14.91 -0.83
C GLN A 67 2.44 -14.38 0.20
N GLY A 68 2.09 -13.28 0.87
CA GLY A 68 2.97 -12.66 1.84
C GLY A 68 2.23 -11.75 2.82
N ASN A 69 2.91 -11.36 3.89
CA ASN A 69 2.36 -10.42 4.88
C ASN A 69 3.19 -9.14 4.88
N LEU A 70 2.52 -8.00 4.72
CA LEU A 70 3.10 -6.69 4.96
C LEU A 70 2.94 -6.33 6.44
N VAL A 71 4.05 -5.97 7.09
CA VAL A 71 4.08 -5.52 8.47
C VAL A 71 4.94 -4.26 8.57
N ILE A 72 4.53 -3.30 9.40
CA ILE A 72 5.40 -2.17 9.79
C ILE A 72 5.99 -2.41 11.17
N LYS A 73 7.30 -2.25 11.31
CA LYS A 73 8.03 -2.41 12.57
C LYS A 73 8.97 -1.23 12.82
N VAL A 74 9.58 -1.20 14.00
CA VAL A 74 10.71 -0.30 14.29
C VAL A 74 11.92 -0.76 13.48
N ALA A 75 12.58 0.17 12.80
CA ALA A 75 13.72 -0.15 11.95
C ALA A 75 14.85 -0.80 12.75
N GLY A 76 15.39 -1.91 12.24
CA GLY A 76 16.46 -2.66 12.90
C GLY A 76 16.02 -3.47 14.14
N ALA A 77 14.73 -3.47 14.49
CA ALA A 77 14.23 -4.34 15.55
C ALA A 77 14.33 -5.81 15.12
N ALA A 78 14.70 -6.67 16.08
CA ALA A 78 14.61 -8.12 15.95
C ALA A 78 13.14 -8.55 15.99
N GLY A 79 12.73 -9.39 15.04
CA GLY A 79 11.33 -9.75 14.86
C GLY A 79 10.47 -8.52 14.58
N TYR A 80 9.29 -8.44 15.21
CA TYR A 80 8.33 -7.35 15.03
C TYR A 80 8.41 -6.26 16.13
N GLY A 81 9.37 -6.35 17.06
CA GLY A 81 9.52 -5.39 18.16
C GLY A 81 8.44 -5.47 19.26
N SER A 82 7.54 -6.44 19.18
CA SER A 82 6.47 -6.72 20.14
C SER A 82 6.32 -8.23 20.35
N PRO A 83 5.97 -8.71 21.56
CA PRO A 83 5.62 -10.12 21.79
C PRO A 83 4.23 -10.47 21.22
N TYR A 84 3.41 -9.48 20.88
CA TYR A 84 2.11 -9.66 20.26
C TYR A 84 2.21 -9.52 18.73
N PRO A 85 1.44 -10.31 17.96
CA PRO A 85 1.36 -10.14 16.51
C PRO A 85 0.90 -8.72 16.16
N PRO A 86 1.67 -7.97 15.35
CA PRO A 86 1.28 -6.65 14.90
C PRO A 86 0.12 -6.72 13.90
N GLN A 87 -0.54 -5.58 13.69
CA GLN A 87 -1.44 -5.43 12.55
C GLN A 87 -0.67 -5.71 11.24
N GLN A 88 -1.25 -6.49 10.34
CA GLN A 88 -0.59 -6.92 9.10
C GLN A 88 -1.55 -6.87 7.91
N VAL A 89 -1.01 -6.81 6.69
CA VAL A 89 -1.78 -7.00 5.46
C VAL A 89 -1.36 -8.30 4.80
N ALA A 90 -2.24 -9.29 4.82
CA ALA A 90 -2.07 -10.50 4.02
C ALA A 90 -2.36 -10.15 2.56
N VAL A 91 -1.38 -10.31 1.69
CA VAL A 91 -1.46 -10.03 0.25
C VAL A 91 -1.36 -11.35 -0.48
N GLU A 92 -2.31 -11.61 -1.36
CA GLU A 92 -2.31 -12.78 -2.22
C GLU A 92 -2.60 -12.37 -3.67
N VAL A 93 -1.76 -12.85 -4.58
CA VAL A 93 -1.84 -12.64 -6.03
C VAL A 93 -1.92 -14.01 -6.68
N PHE A 94 -2.97 -14.23 -7.46
CA PHE A 94 -3.21 -15.51 -8.10
C PHE A 94 -2.43 -15.62 -9.42
N ALA A 95 -2.06 -16.85 -9.78
CA ALA A 95 -1.42 -17.14 -11.07
C ALA A 95 -2.38 -16.88 -12.25
N GLU A 96 -3.68 -17.07 -12.02
CA GLU A 96 -4.77 -16.83 -12.96
C GLU A 96 -5.97 -16.26 -12.17
N ALA A 97 -6.90 -15.59 -12.86
CA ALA A 97 -8.12 -15.10 -12.25
C ALA A 97 -8.90 -16.25 -11.56
N THR A 98 -9.44 -15.99 -10.38
CA THR A 98 -10.35 -16.92 -9.71
C THR A 98 -11.63 -17.14 -10.54
N GLY A 99 -12.34 -18.24 -10.28
CA GLY A 99 -13.62 -18.50 -10.95
C GLY A 99 -14.66 -17.42 -10.65
N GLY A 100 -15.25 -16.84 -11.69
CA GLY A 100 -16.26 -15.77 -11.61
C GLY A 100 -16.26 -14.88 -12.87
N ASP A 101 -17.30 -14.06 -13.04
CA ASP A 101 -17.34 -13.04 -14.09
C ASP A 101 -17.66 -11.65 -13.49
N PRO A 102 -16.66 -10.78 -13.28
CA PRO A 102 -15.23 -10.98 -13.52
C PRO A 102 -14.53 -11.76 -12.40
N GLY A 103 -13.50 -12.54 -12.75
CA GLY A 103 -12.64 -13.25 -11.79
C GLY A 103 -11.65 -12.33 -11.06
N VAL A 104 -11.26 -12.69 -9.85
CA VAL A 104 -10.34 -11.91 -8.99
C VAL A 104 -8.90 -12.32 -9.26
N TRP A 105 -8.01 -11.34 -9.42
CA TRP A 105 -6.58 -11.57 -9.67
C TRP A 105 -5.71 -11.39 -8.43
N ALA A 106 -6.15 -10.56 -7.48
CA ALA A 106 -5.47 -10.40 -6.20
C ALA A 106 -6.43 -9.92 -5.12
N ASN A 107 -6.13 -10.30 -3.88
CA ASN A 107 -6.80 -9.87 -2.66
C ASN A 107 -5.77 -9.35 -1.66
N ALA A 108 -6.20 -8.43 -0.81
CA ALA A 108 -5.42 -7.95 0.31
C ALA A 108 -6.33 -7.81 1.52
N THR A 109 -5.93 -8.41 2.64
CA THR A 109 -6.72 -8.44 3.87
C THR A 109 -5.91 -7.85 5.01
N VAL A 110 -6.43 -6.80 5.63
CA VAL A 110 -5.88 -6.29 6.90
C VAL A 110 -6.33 -7.22 8.01
N ILE A 111 -5.37 -7.78 8.72
CA ILE A 111 -5.59 -8.61 9.89
C ILE A 111 -5.27 -7.75 11.13
N PRO A 112 -6.23 -7.60 12.07
CA PRO A 112 -6.00 -6.86 13.31
C PRO A 112 -4.82 -7.41 14.11
N GLY A 113 -4.16 -6.52 14.85
CA GLY A 113 -3.06 -6.88 15.73
C GLY A 113 -2.70 -5.76 16.70
N MET A 114 -1.73 -6.02 17.56
CA MET A 114 -1.32 -5.09 18.62
C MET A 114 0.21 -4.94 18.70
N GLY A 115 0.66 -3.77 19.16
CA GLY A 115 2.08 -3.50 19.35
C GLY A 115 2.82 -3.02 18.10
N GLN A 116 2.13 -2.86 16.97
CA GLN A 116 2.65 -2.15 15.80
C GLN A 116 2.97 -0.68 16.14
N PRO A 117 4.08 -0.12 15.63
CA PRO A 117 4.46 1.27 15.87
C PRO A 117 3.61 2.26 15.05
N ALA A 118 2.88 1.79 14.03
CA ALA A 118 2.02 2.59 13.20
C ALA A 118 0.79 1.78 12.75
N LEU A 119 -0.39 2.40 12.79
CA LEU A 119 -1.66 1.79 12.40
C LEU A 119 -1.92 2.00 10.91
N ILE A 120 -2.54 1.01 10.28
CA ILE A 120 -3.07 1.13 8.93
C ILE A 120 -4.27 2.08 8.96
N SER A 121 -4.22 3.09 8.11
CA SER A 121 -5.22 4.15 7.97
C SER A 121 -6.02 4.02 6.66
N GLY A 122 -5.50 3.28 5.69
CA GLY A 122 -6.29 2.84 4.56
C GLY A 122 -5.55 1.94 3.60
N ILE A 123 -6.31 1.18 2.83
CA ILE A 123 -5.82 0.29 1.78
C ILE A 123 -6.66 0.45 0.51
N TYR A 124 -6.03 0.39 -0.66
CA TYR A 124 -6.71 0.26 -1.95
C TYR A 124 -5.81 -0.33 -3.03
N TRP A 125 -6.40 -0.91 -4.07
CA TRP A 125 -5.69 -1.26 -5.30
C TRP A 125 -5.72 -0.08 -6.26
N ASN A 126 -4.60 0.35 -6.82
CA ASN A 126 -4.55 1.53 -7.71
C ASN A 126 -5.46 1.42 -8.95
N THR A 127 -5.77 0.18 -9.37
CA THR A 127 -6.74 -0.14 -10.43
C THR A 127 -8.20 0.06 -10.01
N ARG A 128 -8.46 0.18 -8.70
CA ARG A 128 -9.74 0.50 -8.05
C ARG A 128 -9.54 1.52 -6.94
N SER A 129 -8.99 2.67 -7.32
CA SER A 129 -8.76 3.74 -6.36
C SER A 129 -10.07 4.23 -5.73
N ASP A 130 -11.20 4.11 -6.45
CA ASP A 130 -12.58 4.37 -6.01
C ASP A 130 -12.99 3.63 -4.72
N ILE A 131 -12.27 2.58 -4.33
CA ILE A 131 -12.54 1.81 -3.12
C ILE A 131 -11.32 1.90 -2.19
N THR A 132 -11.35 2.86 -1.27
CA THR A 132 -10.41 2.92 -0.15
C THR A 132 -11.09 2.44 1.13
N LEU A 133 -10.55 1.40 1.75
CA LEU A 133 -11.04 0.90 3.03
C LEU A 133 -10.14 1.39 4.16
N THR A 134 -10.76 1.97 5.19
CA THR A 134 -10.08 2.35 6.43
C THR A 134 -10.41 1.33 7.52
N PRO A 135 -9.48 0.45 7.91
CA PRO A 135 -9.73 -0.53 8.95
C PRO A 135 -9.92 0.15 10.31
N ALA A 136 -10.98 -0.21 11.03
CA ALA A 136 -11.04 0.04 12.47
C ALA A 136 -10.00 -0.85 13.19
N SER A 137 -9.57 -0.45 14.39
CA SER A 137 -8.43 -1.08 15.09
C SER A 137 -8.56 -2.59 15.33
N ASN A 138 -9.79 -3.13 15.36
CA ASN A 138 -10.08 -4.54 15.61
C ASN A 138 -10.87 -5.19 14.46
N GLU A 139 -10.87 -4.57 13.28
CA GLU A 139 -11.67 -5.03 12.14
C GLU A 139 -10.79 -5.61 11.03
N THR A 140 -11.22 -6.75 10.51
CA THR A 140 -10.67 -7.34 9.30
C THR A 140 -11.36 -6.70 8.10
N VAL A 141 -10.59 -6.05 7.23
CA VAL A 141 -11.10 -5.50 5.96
C VAL A 141 -10.32 -6.09 4.80
N SER A 142 -11.01 -6.34 3.69
CA SER A 142 -10.41 -6.94 2.50
C SER A 142 -10.72 -6.12 1.25
N VAL A 143 -9.72 -5.92 0.39
CA VAL A 143 -9.86 -5.31 -0.93
C VAL A 143 -9.37 -6.28 -2.00
N GLU A 144 -10.09 -6.31 -3.12
CA GLU A 144 -9.81 -7.21 -4.23
C GLU A 144 -9.67 -6.41 -5.53
N THR A 145 -8.92 -6.96 -6.48
CA THR A 145 -8.83 -6.44 -7.84
C THR A 145 -9.14 -7.53 -8.86
N ILE A 146 -9.95 -7.16 -9.85
CA ILE A 146 -10.27 -7.97 -11.03
C ILE A 146 -9.35 -7.69 -12.22
N PHE A 147 -8.39 -6.77 -12.03
CA PHE A 147 -7.42 -6.41 -13.05
C PHE A 147 -6.15 -7.23 -12.89
N ASP A 148 -5.65 -7.75 -14.02
CA ASP A 148 -4.39 -8.49 -14.12
C ASP A 148 -3.20 -7.52 -14.06
N GLY A 149 -2.72 -7.29 -12.85
CA GLY A 149 -1.67 -6.32 -12.54
C GLY A 149 -2.21 -5.12 -11.76
N GLY A 150 -1.34 -4.51 -10.96
CA GLY A 150 -1.71 -3.41 -10.09
C GLY A 150 -0.70 -3.17 -8.98
N SER A 151 -0.98 -2.13 -8.20
CA SER A 151 -0.27 -1.83 -6.96
C SER A 151 -1.25 -1.70 -5.82
N LEU A 152 -1.07 -2.51 -4.79
CA LEU A 152 -1.75 -2.31 -3.51
C LEU A 152 -1.07 -1.15 -2.81
N VAL A 153 -1.84 -0.15 -2.38
CA VAL A 153 -1.33 0.98 -1.61
C VAL A 153 -1.85 0.87 -0.18
N VAL A 154 -0.92 0.83 0.78
CA VAL A 154 -1.20 0.74 2.22
C VAL A 154 -0.69 2.00 2.89
N PHE A 155 -1.60 2.80 3.45
CA PHE A 155 -1.27 4.02 4.19
C PHE A 155 -1.23 3.76 5.68
N TYR A 156 -0.19 4.25 6.34
CA TYR A 156 -0.03 4.23 7.78
C TYR A 156 -0.19 5.64 8.37
N CYS A 157 -0.75 5.71 9.58
CA CYS A 157 -0.96 6.93 10.39
C CYS A 157 -1.90 8.01 9.81
N GLY A 158 -2.16 8.02 8.50
CA GLY A 158 -3.13 8.91 7.88
C GLY A 158 -3.15 8.79 6.36
N LEU A 159 -4.30 9.14 5.78
CA LEU A 159 -4.46 9.27 4.33
C LEU A 159 -3.90 10.64 3.86
N PRO A 160 -3.48 10.77 2.59
CA PRO A 160 -3.03 12.05 2.05
C PRO A 160 -4.16 13.09 2.03
N ASP A 161 -3.82 14.36 2.31
CA ASP A 161 -4.75 15.49 2.19
C ASP A 161 -5.10 15.72 0.71
N GLY A 162 -6.33 15.38 0.30
CA GLY A 162 -6.80 15.47 -1.08
C GLY A 162 -8.05 14.62 -1.28
N PRO A 163 -8.68 14.61 -2.47
CA PRO A 163 -9.79 13.70 -2.73
C PRO A 163 -9.29 12.26 -2.65
N THR A 164 -9.46 11.63 -1.48
CA THR A 164 -9.67 10.19 -1.38
C THR A 164 -10.80 9.85 -2.34
N PRO A 165 -10.64 8.86 -3.23
CA PRO A 165 -11.73 8.50 -4.11
C PRO A 165 -12.94 8.14 -3.26
N LEU A 166 -14.03 8.81 -3.60
CA LEU A 166 -15.20 9.00 -2.76
C LEU A 166 -15.71 7.66 -2.24
N SER A 167 -15.74 7.51 -0.91
CA SER A 167 -16.57 6.50 -0.28
C SER A 167 -18.01 6.68 -0.77
N LYS A 168 -18.60 5.60 -1.27
CA LYS A 168 -20.01 5.51 -1.58
C LYS A 168 -20.69 4.60 -0.57
#